data_AF-A0A182E2T1-F1
#
_entry.id   AF-A0A182E2T1-F1
#
_cell.length_a   1.000
_cell.length_b   1.000
_cell.length_c   1.000
_cell.angle_alpha   90.00
_cell.angle_beta   90.00
_cell.angle_gamma   90.00
#
_symmetry.space_group_name_H-M   'P 1'
#
loop_
_entity.id
_entity.type
_entity.pdbx_description
1 polymer ?
#
loop_
_entity_poly.entity_id
_entity_poly.type
_entity_poly.pdbx_seq_one_letter_code
_entity_poly.pdbx_strand_id
1 'polypeptide(L)'
;VDGMFGAMLHLLLCSPRDEQINETDTSIEKHVDLIVKDSNGIERISHNVALFEELFVGHSWRYIAVVIDNIDAKLGGNGHFIETQITYNRNIPSDIKNMLLTIVKISRNTQQYFAEKLHDALGGSKPDYRTLIRIIVSRSEIDLSNICYEYKKHYNNSLIFDIRKICRGEYYQLLISLLSENNP
;
A
#
# COMPACT_ATOMS: atom_id res chain seq x y z
N VAL A 1 -10.97 15.92 -9.14
CA VAL A 1 -9.50 15.74 -9.09
C VAL A 1 -9.10 15.63 -10.54
N ASP A 2 -8.29 16.56 -11.02
CA ASP A 2 -8.04 16.71 -12.46
C ASP A 2 -6.62 16.24 -12.81
N GLY A 3 -6.32 16.16 -14.12
CA GLY A 3 -5.00 15.76 -14.62
C GLY A 3 -4.69 14.27 -14.47
N MET A 4 -3.40 13.93 -14.58
CA MET A 4 -2.90 12.54 -14.60
C MET A 4 -3.34 11.72 -13.38
N PHE A 5 -3.21 12.29 -12.19
CA PHE A 5 -3.61 11.64 -10.95
C PHE A 5 -5.11 11.36 -10.90
N GLY A 6 -5.94 12.31 -11.34
CA GLY A 6 -7.39 12.14 -11.42
C GLY A 6 -7.79 11.01 -12.38
N ALA A 7 -7.15 10.95 -13.55
CA ALA A 7 -7.39 9.88 -14.53
C ALA A 7 -7.00 8.50 -14.00
N MET A 8 -5.82 8.37 -13.36
CA MET A 8 -5.38 7.10 -12.74
C MET A 8 -6.32 6.68 -11.59
N LEU A 9 -6.74 7.63 -10.75
CA LEU A 9 -7.67 7.36 -9.67
C LEU A 9 -9.03 6.89 -10.20
N HIS A 10 -9.53 7.50 -11.27
CA HIS A 10 -10.76 7.08 -11.92
C HIS A 10 -10.67 5.63 -12.40
N LEU A 11 -9.57 5.22 -13.03
CA LEU A 11 -9.36 3.83 -13.46
C LEU A 11 -9.40 2.85 -12.28
N LEU A 12 -8.72 3.18 -11.16
CA LEU A 12 -8.74 2.34 -9.96
C LEU A 12 -10.13 2.20 -9.35
N LEU A 13 -11.00 3.21 -9.48
CA LEU A 13 -12.34 3.22 -8.90
C LEU A 13 -13.38 2.53 -9.79
N CYS A 14 -13.24 2.64 -11.10
CA CYS A 14 -14.27 2.21 -12.04
C CYS A 14 -14.02 0.83 -12.66
N SER A 15 -12.80 0.30 -12.54
CA SER A 15 -12.44 -1.01 -13.09
C SER A 15 -12.33 -2.05 -11.99
N PRO A 16 -13.12 -3.14 -12.02
CA PRO A 16 -13.01 -4.21 -11.02
C PRO A 16 -11.66 -4.92 -11.15
N ARG A 17 -11.13 -5.39 -10.02
CA ARG A 17 -9.93 -6.22 -9.96
C ARG A 17 -10.31 -7.69 -10.05
N ASP A 18 -9.66 -8.46 -10.91
CA ASP A 18 -9.78 -9.91 -10.94
C ASP A 18 -8.80 -10.51 -9.92
N GLU A 19 -9.33 -11.07 -8.84
CA GLU A 19 -8.53 -11.75 -7.80
C GLU A 19 -8.37 -13.26 -8.10
N GLN A 20 -8.88 -13.75 -9.23
CA GLN A 20 -8.68 -15.14 -9.64
C GLN A 20 -7.27 -15.35 -10.21
N ILE A 21 -6.68 -16.51 -9.90
CA ILE A 21 -5.33 -16.87 -10.36
C ILE A 21 -5.42 -17.39 -11.80
N ASN A 22 -5.38 -16.46 -12.77
CA ASN A 22 -5.39 -16.79 -14.21
C ASN A 22 -4.08 -16.39 -14.93
N GLU A 23 -3.03 -16.08 -14.16
CA GLU A 23 -1.83 -15.42 -14.68
C GLU A 23 -0.79 -16.43 -15.17
N THR A 24 -0.15 -16.11 -16.30
CA THR A 24 0.90 -16.96 -16.90
C THR A 24 2.26 -16.28 -16.76
N ASP A 25 3.34 -17.06 -16.67
CA ASP A 25 4.71 -16.52 -16.62
C ASP A 25 5.01 -15.58 -17.80
N THR A 26 4.38 -15.82 -18.96
CA THR A 26 4.51 -14.98 -20.14
C THR A 26 3.94 -13.57 -19.96
N SER A 27 2.81 -13.40 -19.28
CA SER A 27 2.24 -12.07 -19.03
C SER A 27 3.07 -11.29 -18.01
N ILE A 28 3.60 -11.98 -16.99
CA ILE A 28 4.50 -11.40 -15.98
C ILE A 28 5.76 -10.86 -16.66
N GLU A 29 6.47 -11.70 -17.42
CA GLU A 29 7.69 -11.29 -18.15
C GLU A 29 7.42 -10.10 -19.08
N LYS A 30 6.29 -10.09 -19.79
CA LYS A 30 5.88 -8.95 -20.63
C LYS A 30 5.79 -7.66 -19.82
N HIS A 31 5.13 -7.67 -18.66
CA HIS A 31 4.95 -6.47 -17.84
C HIS A 31 6.24 -6.01 -17.16
N VAL A 32 7.09 -6.96 -16.74
CA VAL A 32 8.42 -6.67 -16.23
C VAL A 32 9.26 -5.97 -17.31
N ASP A 33 9.23 -6.48 -18.53
CA ASP A 33 9.98 -5.93 -19.67
C ASP A 33 9.56 -4.51 -20.04
N LEU A 34 8.27 -4.16 -19.88
CA LEU A 34 7.79 -2.79 -20.12
C LEU A 34 8.49 -1.75 -19.25
N ILE A 35 8.97 -2.14 -18.07
CA ILE A 35 9.68 -1.29 -17.12
C ILE A 35 11.18 -1.44 -17.24
N VAL A 36 11.69 -2.68 -17.27
CA VAL A 36 13.14 -2.96 -17.20
C VAL A 36 13.89 -2.54 -18.48
N LYS A 37 13.25 -2.62 -19.65
CA LYS A 37 13.90 -2.26 -20.93
C LYS A 37 14.04 -0.76 -21.16
N ASP A 38 13.34 0.05 -20.38
CA ASP A 38 13.37 1.52 -20.45
C ASP A 38 14.06 2.07 -19.21
N SER A 39 15.14 2.85 -19.39
CA SER A 39 15.87 3.48 -18.28
C SER A 39 14.98 4.39 -17.42
N ASN A 40 13.89 4.91 -18.00
CA ASN A 40 12.91 5.76 -17.31
C ASN A 40 11.58 5.02 -17.08
N GLY A 41 11.54 3.69 -17.16
CA GLY A 41 10.30 2.91 -17.11
C GLY A 41 9.40 3.25 -15.91
N ILE A 42 9.99 3.39 -14.71
CA ILE A 42 9.28 3.74 -13.47
C ILE A 42 8.71 5.17 -13.54
N GLU A 43 9.49 6.14 -14.03
CA GLU A 43 9.03 7.52 -14.20
C GLU A 43 7.90 7.60 -15.24
N ARG A 44 8.00 6.80 -16.31
CA ARG A 44 7.03 6.78 -17.41
C ARG A 44 5.63 6.40 -16.95
N ILE A 45 5.50 5.53 -15.94
CA ILE A 45 4.22 5.20 -15.30
C ILE A 45 3.49 6.46 -14.86
N SER A 46 4.22 7.42 -14.26
CA SER A 46 3.61 8.64 -13.71
C SER A 46 3.08 9.63 -14.76
N HIS A 47 3.51 9.49 -16.01
CA HIS A 47 3.15 10.36 -17.13
C HIS A 47 2.32 9.65 -18.21
N ASN A 48 1.99 8.36 -18.02
CA ASN A 48 1.31 7.55 -19.01
C ASN A 48 0.17 6.74 -18.38
N VAL A 49 -1.06 7.21 -18.57
CA VAL A 49 -2.27 6.56 -18.04
C VAL A 49 -2.46 5.15 -18.63
N ALA A 50 -2.15 4.95 -19.91
CA ALA A 50 -2.31 3.65 -20.56
C ALA A 50 -1.32 2.62 -19.99
N LEU A 51 -0.09 3.03 -19.72
CA LEU A 51 0.89 2.16 -19.05
C LEU A 51 0.49 1.85 -17.60
N PHE A 52 -0.03 2.85 -16.88
CA PHE A 52 -0.57 2.64 -15.53
C PHE A 52 -1.73 1.63 -15.55
N GLU A 53 -2.64 1.77 -16.50
CA GLU A 53 -3.77 0.85 -16.70
C GLU A 53 -3.27 -0.57 -16.99
N GLU A 54 -2.37 -0.73 -17.97
CA GLU A 54 -1.82 -2.03 -18.36
C GLU A 54 -1.13 -2.75 -17.19
N LEU A 55 -0.47 -2.02 -16.28
CA LEU A 55 0.28 -2.62 -15.18
C LEU A 55 -0.56 -2.90 -13.93
N PHE A 56 -1.52 -2.05 -13.58
CA PHE A 56 -2.17 -2.08 -12.27
C PHE A 56 -3.67 -2.28 -12.27
N VAL A 57 -4.35 -1.99 -13.38
CA VAL A 57 -5.82 -2.01 -13.42
C VAL A 57 -6.28 -3.40 -13.87
N GLY A 58 -7.23 -3.98 -13.15
CA GLY A 58 -7.77 -5.31 -13.44
C GLY A 58 -6.98 -6.50 -12.90
N HIS A 59 -5.68 -6.37 -12.63
CA HIS A 59 -4.83 -7.50 -12.17
C HIS A 59 -4.92 -7.78 -10.68
N SER A 60 -4.84 -9.03 -10.22
CA SER A 60 -4.83 -9.35 -8.78
C SER A 60 -3.70 -8.63 -8.02
N TRP A 61 -3.85 -8.41 -6.71
CA TRP A 61 -2.77 -7.84 -5.90
C TRP A 61 -1.52 -8.73 -5.91
N ARG A 62 -1.73 -10.05 -5.97
CA ARG A 62 -0.67 -11.06 -6.06
C ARG A 62 0.12 -10.92 -7.36
N TYR A 63 -0.54 -10.71 -8.50
CA TYR A 63 0.12 -10.46 -9.78
C TYR A 63 1.04 -9.24 -9.70
N ILE A 64 0.49 -8.13 -9.21
CA ILE A 64 1.20 -6.86 -9.13
C ILE A 64 2.43 -7.03 -8.25
N ALA A 65 2.31 -7.73 -7.11
CA ALA A 65 3.45 -8.05 -6.25
C ALA A 65 4.51 -8.86 -6.99
N VAL A 66 4.13 -9.92 -7.71
CA VAL A 66 5.09 -10.75 -8.46
C VAL A 66 5.79 -9.94 -9.56
N VAL A 67 5.08 -9.08 -10.29
CA VAL A 67 5.70 -8.19 -11.29
C VAL A 67 6.69 -7.24 -10.65
N ILE A 68 6.31 -6.57 -9.55
CA ILE A 68 7.18 -5.64 -8.81
C ILE A 68 8.41 -6.38 -8.26
N ASP A 69 8.24 -7.55 -7.65
CA ASP A 69 9.33 -8.34 -7.09
C ASP A 69 10.30 -8.84 -8.17
N ASN A 70 9.80 -9.19 -9.36
CA ASN A 70 10.64 -9.53 -10.51
C ASN A 70 11.41 -8.31 -11.04
N ILE A 71 10.79 -7.13 -11.08
CA ILE A 71 11.48 -5.88 -11.46
C ILE A 71 12.58 -5.57 -10.44
N ASP A 72 12.29 -5.65 -9.14
CA ASP A 72 13.30 -5.47 -8.09
C ASP A 72 14.41 -6.51 -8.22
N ALA A 73 14.11 -7.79 -8.42
CA ALA A 73 15.14 -8.81 -8.63
C ALA A 73 16.05 -8.51 -9.84
N LYS A 74 15.50 -7.93 -10.92
CA LYS A 74 16.26 -7.56 -12.13
C LYS A 74 17.03 -6.23 -11.98
N LEU A 75 16.54 -5.26 -11.20
CA LEU A 75 17.09 -3.89 -11.11
C LEU A 75 17.78 -3.55 -9.78
N GLY A 76 17.52 -4.29 -8.69
CA GLY A 76 18.10 -4.07 -7.36
C GLY A 76 17.74 -5.13 -6.31
N GLY A 77 18.73 -5.93 -5.88
CA GLY A 77 18.55 -7.16 -5.10
C GLY A 77 18.18 -7.05 -3.62
N ASN A 78 17.48 -6.00 -3.18
CA ASN A 78 17.03 -5.86 -1.79
C ASN A 78 15.50 -5.74 -1.62
N GLY A 79 14.73 -5.88 -2.70
CA GLY A 79 13.26 -5.83 -2.64
C GLY A 79 12.66 -4.45 -2.34
N HIS A 80 13.45 -3.38 -2.46
CA HIS A 80 13.00 -2.00 -2.23
C HIS A 80 13.43 -1.04 -3.35
N PHE A 81 13.85 -1.57 -4.51
CA PHE A 81 14.39 -0.75 -5.58
C PHE A 81 13.30 0.15 -6.16
N ILE A 82 12.12 -0.41 -6.48
CA ILE A 82 10.98 0.35 -6.99
C ILE A 82 10.56 1.46 -6.01
N GLU A 83 10.37 1.18 -4.72
CA GLU A 83 9.98 2.20 -3.75
C GLU A 83 11.01 3.31 -3.64
N THR A 84 12.30 2.96 -3.69
CA THR A 84 13.41 3.91 -3.69
C THR A 84 13.32 4.82 -4.93
N GLN A 85 13.17 4.24 -6.12
CA GLN A 85 13.06 5.00 -7.36
C GLN A 85 11.85 5.92 -7.36
N ILE A 86 10.67 5.44 -6.92
CA ILE A 86 9.46 6.29 -6.83
C ILE A 86 9.68 7.43 -5.83
N THR A 87 10.22 7.13 -4.65
CA THR A 87 10.38 8.10 -3.56
C THR A 87 11.33 9.24 -3.98
N TYR A 88 12.48 8.90 -4.55
CA TYR A 88 13.54 9.87 -4.81
C TYR A 88 13.53 10.47 -6.22
N ASN A 89 12.71 9.96 -7.16
CA ASN A 89 12.60 10.57 -8.48
C ASN A 89 11.87 11.94 -8.40
N ARG A 90 12.55 13.02 -8.80
CA ARG A 90 12.01 14.39 -8.71
C ARG A 90 10.97 14.73 -9.79
N ASN A 91 10.93 13.96 -10.86
CA ASN A 91 10.02 14.17 -11.98
C ASN A 91 8.64 13.55 -11.75
N ILE A 92 8.48 12.68 -10.74
CA ILE A 92 7.19 12.10 -10.38
C ILE A 92 6.43 13.06 -9.45
N PRO A 93 5.20 13.50 -9.80
CA PRO A 93 4.39 14.34 -8.91
C PRO A 93 4.08 13.67 -7.58
N SER A 94 4.04 14.43 -6.49
CA SER A 94 3.89 13.88 -5.12
C SER A 94 2.63 13.01 -4.93
N ASP A 95 1.49 13.40 -5.49
CA ASP A 95 0.26 12.62 -5.37
C ASP A 95 0.36 11.28 -6.12
N ILE A 96 1.04 11.27 -7.26
CA ILE A 96 1.29 10.05 -8.03
C ILE A 96 2.33 9.17 -7.31
N LYS A 97 3.36 9.75 -6.68
CA LYS A 97 4.29 8.99 -5.81
C LYS A 97 3.51 8.26 -4.72
N ASN A 98 2.64 8.99 -4.01
CA ASN A 98 1.83 8.41 -2.95
C ASN A 98 0.93 7.28 -3.46
N MET A 99 0.28 7.46 -4.62
CA MET A 99 -0.52 6.42 -5.26
C MET A 99 0.30 5.18 -5.59
N LEU A 100 1.43 5.35 -6.29
CA LEU A 100 2.27 4.23 -6.71
C LEU A 100 2.87 3.49 -5.50
N LEU A 101 3.36 4.22 -4.50
CA LEU A 101 3.86 3.62 -3.25
C LEU A 101 2.76 2.87 -2.51
N THR A 102 1.53 3.40 -2.46
CA THR A 102 0.39 2.70 -1.86
C THR A 102 0.08 1.41 -2.62
N ILE A 103 0.06 1.43 -3.95
CA ILE A 103 -0.15 0.22 -4.77
C ILE A 103 0.92 -0.83 -4.48
N VAL A 104 2.21 -0.45 -4.51
CA VAL A 104 3.35 -1.34 -4.26
C VAL A 104 3.27 -1.97 -2.86
N LYS A 105 2.97 -1.17 -1.84
CA LYS A 105 2.89 -1.67 -0.46
C LYS A 105 1.69 -2.58 -0.25
N ILE A 106 0.52 -2.22 -0.78
CA ILE A 106 -0.70 -3.03 -0.66
C ILE A 106 -0.53 -4.35 -1.41
N SER A 107 0.06 -4.35 -2.60
CA SER A 107 0.28 -5.58 -3.38
C SER A 107 1.15 -6.58 -2.61
N ARG A 108 2.22 -6.09 -1.96
CA ARG A 108 3.15 -6.93 -1.19
C ARG A 108 2.58 -7.42 0.14
N ASN A 109 2.07 -6.49 0.95
CA ASN A 109 1.50 -6.80 2.26
C ASN A 109 0.55 -5.68 2.70
N THR A 110 -0.74 -5.91 2.48
CA THR A 110 -1.80 -4.97 2.85
C THR A 110 -1.84 -4.70 4.36
N GLN A 111 -1.60 -5.73 5.19
CA GLN A 111 -1.66 -5.61 6.64
C GLN A 111 -0.50 -4.79 7.19
N GLN A 112 0.71 -5.00 6.65
CA GLN A 112 1.88 -4.18 6.96
C GLN A 112 1.67 -2.72 6.53
N TYR A 113 1.08 -2.47 5.36
CA TYR A 113 0.74 -1.11 4.93
C TYR A 113 -0.16 -0.39 5.96
N PHE A 114 -1.21 -1.04 6.43
CA PHE A 114 -2.09 -0.45 7.45
C PHE A 114 -1.39 -0.31 8.81
N ALA A 115 -0.53 -1.25 9.19
CA ALA A 115 0.28 -1.13 10.40
C ALA A 115 1.20 0.10 10.35
N GLU A 116 1.85 0.34 9.21
CA GLU A 116 2.65 1.54 8.97
C GLU A 116 1.81 2.82 9.09
N LYS A 117 0.63 2.86 8.47
CA LYS A 117 -0.26 4.03 8.57
C LYS A 117 -0.78 4.28 9.99
N LEU A 118 -1.01 3.24 10.76
CA LEU A 118 -1.36 3.37 12.18
C LEU A 118 -0.17 3.91 12.98
N HIS A 119 1.04 3.44 12.71
CA HIS A 119 2.24 3.92 13.41
C HIS A 119 2.49 5.41 13.13
N ASP A 120 2.43 5.80 11.86
CA ASP A 120 2.56 7.20 11.43
C ASP A 120 1.50 8.08 12.10
N ALA A 121 0.26 7.60 12.20
CA ALA A 121 -0.84 8.33 12.84
C ALA A 121 -0.64 8.51 14.36
N LEU A 122 0.10 7.61 15.01
CA LEU A 122 0.38 7.65 16.45
C LEU A 122 1.67 8.38 16.80
N GLY A 123 2.66 8.41 15.90
CA GLY A 123 4.03 8.91 16.16
C GLY A 123 4.23 10.42 16.05
N GLY A 124 3.27 11.17 15.53
CA GLY A 124 3.37 12.63 15.35
C GLY A 124 3.26 13.45 16.64
N SER A 125 3.70 14.71 16.62
CA SER A 125 3.51 15.66 17.74
C SER A 125 2.03 15.89 18.08
N LYS A 126 1.16 15.71 17.08
CA LYS A 126 -0.29 15.59 17.22
C LYS A 126 -0.72 14.29 16.55
N PRO A 127 -1.36 13.36 17.27
CA PRO A 127 -1.89 12.15 16.67
C PRO A 127 -2.96 12.42 15.61
N ASP A 128 -2.92 11.69 14.50
CA ASP A 128 -3.96 11.71 13.46
C ASP A 128 -5.08 10.72 13.83
N TYR A 129 -5.97 11.18 14.71
CA TYR A 129 -7.13 10.41 15.14
C TYR A 129 -8.06 10.03 13.97
N ARG A 130 -8.13 10.85 12.90
CA ARG A 130 -9.00 10.56 11.76
C ARG A 130 -8.51 9.33 11.00
N THR A 131 -7.20 9.20 10.82
CA THR A 131 -6.60 8.01 10.20
C THR A 131 -6.70 6.79 11.11
N LEU A 132 -6.45 6.96 12.41
CA LEU A 132 -6.59 5.91 13.42
C LEU A 132 -8.00 5.28 13.39
N ILE A 133 -9.06 6.09 13.52
CA ILE A 133 -10.45 5.61 13.51
C ILE A 133 -10.79 4.95 12.18
N ARG A 134 -10.45 5.61 11.07
CA ARG A 134 -10.77 5.12 9.73
C ARG A 134 -10.19 3.72 9.51
N ILE A 135 -8.95 3.49 9.89
CA ILE A 135 -8.32 2.17 9.72
C ILE A 135 -8.92 1.16 10.69
N ILE A 136 -8.98 1.45 12.00
CA ILE A 136 -9.50 0.49 12.99
C ILE A 136 -10.92 0.05 12.65
N VAL A 137 -11.80 1.00 12.31
CA VAL A 137 -13.21 0.69 12.00
C VAL A 137 -13.34 0.00 10.64
N SER A 138 -12.68 0.47 9.59
CA SER A 138 -12.85 -0.14 8.25
C SER A 138 -12.20 -1.52 8.11
N ARG A 139 -11.29 -1.89 9.02
CA ARG A 139 -10.57 -3.17 8.99
C ARG A 139 -10.99 -4.14 10.08
N SER A 140 -11.86 -3.73 11.03
CA SER A 140 -12.20 -4.49 12.24
C SER A 140 -12.71 -5.90 11.94
N GLU A 141 -13.48 -6.08 10.87
CA GLU A 141 -14.08 -7.35 10.47
C GLU A 141 -13.40 -7.99 9.24
N ILE A 142 -12.25 -7.46 8.81
CA ILE A 142 -11.54 -7.92 7.61
C ILE A 142 -10.23 -8.59 8.00
N ASP A 143 -9.32 -7.83 8.62
CA ASP A 143 -7.96 -8.28 8.90
C ASP A 143 -7.27 -7.51 10.02
N LEU A 144 -8.01 -6.81 10.89
CA LEU A 144 -7.44 -6.00 11.97
C LEU A 144 -6.53 -6.81 12.91
N SER A 145 -6.82 -8.10 13.16
CA SER A 145 -5.95 -8.98 13.94
C SER A 145 -4.57 -9.16 13.29
N ASN A 146 -4.53 -9.38 11.97
CA ASN A 146 -3.28 -9.50 11.21
C ASN A 146 -2.53 -8.16 11.14
N ILE A 147 -3.26 -7.03 11.04
CA ILE A 147 -2.65 -5.68 11.12
C ILE A 147 -1.99 -5.47 12.50
N CYS A 148 -2.64 -5.88 13.59
CA CYS A 148 -2.06 -5.82 14.93
C CYS A 148 -0.80 -6.70 15.06
N TYR A 149 -0.79 -7.87 14.43
CA TYR A 149 0.40 -8.73 14.36
C TYR A 149 1.55 -8.05 13.63
N GLU A 150 1.32 -7.52 12.43
CA GLU A 150 2.35 -6.81 11.67
C GLU A 150 2.85 -5.55 12.41
N TYR A 151 1.94 -4.79 13.04
CA TYR A 151 2.32 -3.64 13.87
C TYR A 151 3.29 -4.05 14.98
N LYS A 152 2.95 -5.10 15.75
CA LYS A 152 3.80 -5.58 16.84
C LYS A 152 5.15 -6.09 16.32
N LYS A 153 5.15 -6.82 15.20
CA LYS A 153 6.35 -7.35 14.55
C LYS A 153 7.30 -6.24 14.10
N HIS A 154 6.78 -5.15 13.56
CA HIS A 154 7.60 -4.06 13.02
C HIS A 154 8.00 -2.99 14.05
N TYR A 155 7.18 -2.73 15.08
CA TYR A 155 7.39 -1.61 16.02
C TYR A 155 7.72 -2.02 17.46
N ASN A 156 7.81 -3.33 17.73
CA ASN A 156 8.12 -3.91 19.05
C ASN A 156 7.16 -3.52 20.20
N ASN A 157 6.08 -2.79 19.89
CA ASN A 157 5.02 -2.40 20.80
C ASN A 157 3.69 -2.87 20.22
N SER A 158 2.73 -3.26 21.07
CA SER A 158 1.38 -3.52 20.57
C SER A 158 0.69 -2.21 20.19
N LEU A 159 -0.17 -2.26 19.18
CA LEU A 159 -1.00 -1.11 18.79
C LEU A 159 -1.81 -0.58 19.98
N ILE A 160 -2.38 -1.47 20.79
CA ILE A 160 -3.09 -1.14 22.03
C ILE A 160 -2.21 -0.33 23.00
N PHE A 161 -0.95 -0.74 23.18
CA PHE A 161 -0.02 -0.04 24.07
C PHE A 161 0.24 1.39 23.61
N ASP A 162 0.45 1.59 22.31
CA ASP A 162 0.69 2.93 21.78
C ASP A 162 -0.57 3.81 21.78
N ILE A 163 -1.75 3.25 21.46
CA ILE A 163 -3.04 3.95 21.60
C ILE A 163 -3.26 4.39 23.06
N ARG A 164 -2.89 3.55 24.04
CA ARG A 164 -2.99 3.87 25.47
C ARG A 164 -2.08 5.03 25.87
N LYS A 165 -1.05 5.40 25.11
CA LYS A 165 -0.24 6.59 25.45
C LYS A 165 -0.96 7.89 25.11
N ILE A 166 -1.77 7.87 24.05
CA ILE A 166 -2.34 9.09 23.46
C ILE A 166 -3.85 9.27 23.71
N CYS A 167 -4.61 8.19 23.87
CA CYS A 167 -6.07 8.21 24.02
C CYS A 167 -6.50 8.00 25.48
N ARG A 168 -7.61 8.63 25.87
CA ARG A 168 -8.23 8.54 27.20
C ARG A 168 -9.76 8.48 27.08
N GLY A 169 -10.44 8.10 28.17
CA GLY A 169 -11.90 8.14 28.27
C GLY A 169 -12.62 7.15 27.36
N GLU A 170 -13.88 7.43 27.05
CA GLU A 170 -14.76 6.56 26.26
C GLU A 170 -14.22 6.31 24.85
N TYR A 171 -13.57 7.31 24.25
CA TYR A 171 -12.93 7.18 22.95
C TYR A 171 -11.84 6.09 22.95
N TYR A 172 -11.02 6.03 24.01
CA TYR A 172 -10.06 4.94 24.18
C TYR A 172 -10.78 3.59 24.35
N GLN A 173 -11.81 3.52 25.19
CA GLN A 173 -12.54 2.27 25.45
C GLN A 173 -13.14 1.70 24.16
N LEU A 174 -13.77 2.54 23.34
CA LEU A 174 -14.33 2.13 22.05
C LEU A 174 -13.27 1.51 21.13
N LEU A 175 -12.11 2.16 20.98
CA LEU A 175 -11.03 1.64 20.14
C LEU A 175 -10.47 0.32 20.68
N ILE A 176 -10.35 0.18 22.00
CA ILE A 176 -9.89 -1.07 22.61
C ILE A 176 -10.89 -2.20 22.41
N SER A 177 -12.19 -1.96 22.54
CA SER A 177 -13.21 -2.99 22.29
C SER A 177 -13.05 -3.61 20.89
N LEU A 178 -12.89 -2.79 19.85
CA LEU A 178 -12.67 -3.25 18.47
C LEU A 178 -11.36 -4.03 18.29
N LEU A 179 -10.31 -3.69 19.06
CA LEU A 179 -9.02 -4.36 19.00
C LEU A 179 -8.97 -5.65 19.84
N SER A 180 -9.79 -5.74 20.89
CA SER A 180 -9.84 -6.86 21.83
C SER A 180 -10.75 -7.99 21.34
N GLU A 181 -11.85 -7.69 20.64
CA GLU A 181 -12.73 -8.71 20.04
C GLU A 181 -12.03 -9.60 18.99
N ASN A 182 -10.87 -9.14 18.49
CA ASN A 182 -10.09 -9.79 17.43
C ASN A 182 -8.88 -10.61 17.93
N ASN A 183 -8.75 -10.82 19.25
CA ASN A 183 -7.77 -11.75 19.83
C ASN A 183 -8.50 -13.04 20.27
N PRO A 184 -8.36 -14.17 19.55
CA PRO A 184 -8.84 -15.46 20.05
C PRO A 184 -8.07 -15.94 21.28
#